data_AF-A0A1I5DG61-F1
#
_entry.id   AF-A0A1I5DG61-F1
#
_cell.length_a   1.000
_cell.length_b   1.000
_cell.length_c   1.000
_cell.angle_alpha   90.00
_cell.angle_beta   90.00
_cell.angle_gamma   90.00
#
_symmetry.space_group_name_H-M   'P 1'
#
loop_
_entity.id
_entity.type
_entity.pdbx_description
1 polymer ?
#
loop_
_entity_poly.entity_id
_entity_poly.type
_entity_poly.pdbx_seq_one_letter_code
_entity_poly.pdbx_strand_id
1 'polypeptide(L)'
;MKPLAYPESARDPELDELICDCLDLLLTTLPPEQANIVQRIDVEGEMPEDVAHTLKLSLSAVTCQLMCGRQTLKERFAAMYLVCPKHGLAACDCNQVNREKT
;
A
#
# COMPACT_ATOMS: atom_id res chain seq x y z
N MET A 1 10.32 21.20 13.10
CA MET A 1 10.08 20.36 11.91
C MET A 1 9.65 21.29 10.78
N LYS A 2 10.40 21.33 9.69
CA LYS A 2 10.08 22.19 8.53
C LYS A 2 9.05 21.42 7.70
N PRO A 3 7.86 21.96 7.41
CA PRO A 3 6.90 21.25 6.59
C PRO A 3 7.51 21.07 5.20
N LEU A 4 7.52 19.84 4.71
CA LEU A 4 7.73 19.58 3.29
C LEU A 4 6.51 20.18 2.59
N ALA A 5 6.64 21.42 2.16
CA ALA A 5 5.71 22.01 1.22
C ALA A 5 5.85 21.21 -0.07
N TYR A 6 4.94 20.24 -0.28
CA TYR A 6 4.68 19.76 -1.62
C TYR A 6 4.15 20.98 -2.37
N PRO A 7 4.77 21.41 -3.50
CA PRO A 7 4.15 22.42 -4.32
C PRO A 7 2.74 21.91 -4.64
N GLU A 8 1.74 22.75 -4.46
CA GLU A 8 0.34 22.43 -4.76
C GLU A 8 0.27 22.13 -6.26
N SER A 9 0.53 20.87 -6.61
CA SER A 9 0.61 20.40 -7.98
C SER A 9 -0.81 20.46 -8.51
N ALA A 10 -1.03 21.26 -9.55
CA ALA A 10 -2.24 21.14 -10.35
C ALA A 10 -2.48 19.66 -10.60
N ARG A 11 -3.61 19.13 -10.13
CA ARG A 11 -3.94 17.71 -10.31
C ARG A 11 -3.82 17.40 -11.80
N ASP A 12 -3.03 16.39 -12.11
CA ASP A 12 -2.92 15.87 -13.45
C ASP A 12 -3.92 14.71 -13.56
N PRO A 13 -5.07 14.90 -14.23
CA PRO A 13 -6.11 13.89 -14.26
C PRO A 13 -5.65 12.60 -14.94
N GLU A 14 -4.73 12.66 -15.91
CA GLU A 14 -4.18 11.46 -16.56
C GLU A 14 -3.31 10.68 -15.57
N LEU A 15 -2.54 11.38 -14.74
CA LEU A 15 -1.75 10.75 -13.68
C LEU A 15 -2.65 10.15 -12.59
N ASP A 16 -3.71 10.85 -12.18
CA ASP A 16 -4.67 10.38 -11.18
C ASP A 16 -5.37 9.09 -11.68
N GLU A 17 -5.79 9.04 -12.95
CA GLU A 17 -6.36 7.84 -13.58
C GLU A 17 -5.37 6.67 -13.58
N LEU A 18 -4.11 6.91 -13.97
CA LEU A 18 -3.07 5.88 -13.96
C LEU A 18 -2.79 5.35 -12.54
N ILE A 19 -2.82 6.22 -11.53
CA ILE A 19 -2.65 5.80 -10.12
C ILE A 19 -3.81 4.91 -9.69
N CYS A 20 -5.05 5.28 -10.01
CA CYS A 20 -6.24 4.48 -9.70
C CYS A 20 -6.18 3.10 -10.35
N ASP A 21 -5.89 3.02 -11.66
CA ASP A 21 -5.77 1.75 -12.38
C ASP A 21 -4.68 0.85 -11.76
N CYS A 22 -3.57 1.44 -11.32
CA CYS A 22 -2.50 0.70 -10.66
C CYS A 22 -2.92 0.16 -9.29
N LEU A 23 -3.65 0.95 -8.50
CA LEU A 23 -4.19 0.52 -7.21
C LEU A 23 -5.19 -0.62 -7.38
N ASP A 24 -6.10 -0.50 -8.34
CA ASP A 24 -7.08 -1.54 -8.66
C ASP A 24 -6.39 -2.84 -9.03
N LEU A 25 -5.37 -2.78 -9.91
CA LEU A 25 -4.59 -3.95 -10.30
C LEU A 25 -3.88 -4.59 -9.09
N LEU A 26 -3.31 -3.79 -8.19
CA LEU A 26 -2.63 -4.31 -6.99
C LEU A 26 -3.60 -5.02 -6.05
N LEU A 27 -4.80 -4.47 -5.85
CA LEU A 27 -5.81 -5.09 -4.99
C LEU A 27 -6.26 -6.45 -5.52
N THR A 28 -6.26 -6.67 -6.84
CA THR A 28 -6.56 -8.00 -7.42
C THR A 28 -5.56 -9.09 -7.01
N THR A 29 -4.38 -8.72 -6.49
CA THR A 29 -3.36 -9.69 -6.06
C THR A 29 -3.56 -10.23 -4.64
N LEU A 30 -4.55 -9.69 -3.92
CA LEU A 30 -4.92 -10.06 -2.55
C LEU A 30 -6.06 -11.08 -2.55
N PRO A 31 -6.20 -11.89 -1.48
CA PRO A 31 -7.44 -12.59 -1.21
C PRO A 31 -8.64 -11.62 -1.18
N PRO A 32 -9.80 -11.97 -1.76
CA PRO A 32 -10.93 -11.05 -1.92
C PRO A 32 -11.39 -10.38 -0.62
N GLU A 33 -11.38 -11.12 0.49
CA GLU A 33 -11.76 -10.60 1.81
C GLU A 33 -10.81 -9.50 2.29
N GLN A 34 -9.51 -9.66 2.06
CA GLN A 34 -8.49 -8.67 2.43
C GLN A 34 -8.55 -7.47 1.48
N ALA A 35 -8.71 -7.72 0.16
CA ALA A 35 -8.85 -6.68 -0.84
C ALA A 35 -10.03 -5.75 -0.52
N ASN A 36 -11.19 -6.31 -0.15
CA ASN A 36 -12.37 -5.51 0.24
C ASN A 36 -12.09 -4.62 1.45
N ILE A 37 -11.42 -5.15 2.48
CA ILE A 37 -11.12 -4.38 3.69
C ILE A 37 -10.06 -3.31 3.43
N VAL A 38 -9.01 -3.62 2.67
CA VAL A 38 -7.97 -2.65 2.29
C VAL A 38 -8.57 -1.53 1.44
N GLN A 39 -9.40 -1.85 0.45
CA GLN A 39 -10.10 -0.86 -0.37
C GLN A 39 -10.90 0.12 0.49
N ARG A 40 -11.79 -0.41 1.35
CA ARG A 40 -12.68 0.44 2.17
C ARG A 40 -11.92 1.33 3.16
N ILE A 41 -10.90 0.79 3.81
CA ILE A 41 -10.20 1.51 4.88
C ILE A 41 -9.07 2.39 4.34
N ASP A 42 -8.20 1.85 3.48
CA ASP A 42 -6.98 2.54 3.04
C ASP A 42 -7.19 3.41 1.79
N VAL A 43 -8.18 3.09 0.95
CA VAL A 43 -8.48 3.84 -0.29
C VAL A 43 -9.68 4.77 -0.11
N GLU A 44 -10.79 4.25 0.43
CA GLU A 44 -12.04 5.02 0.61
C GLU A 44 -12.10 5.78 1.95
N GLY A 45 -11.23 5.44 2.90
CA GLY A 45 -11.11 6.14 4.19
C GLY A 45 -12.23 5.83 5.18
N GLU A 46 -12.94 4.71 5.01
CA GLU A 46 -13.96 4.26 5.98
C GLU A 46 -13.34 3.92 7.33
N MET A 47 -14.10 4.13 8.41
CA MET A 47 -13.65 3.77 9.75
C MET A 47 -13.71 2.23 9.95
N PRO A 48 -12.70 1.61 10.58
CA PRO A 48 -12.68 0.16 10.80
C PRO A 48 -13.90 -0.38 11.55
N GLU A 49 -14.49 0.40 12.46
CA GLU A 49 -15.69 0.05 13.21
C GLU A 49 -16.92 -0.07 12.29
N ASP A 50 -17.07 0.86 11.35
CA ASP A 50 -18.18 0.88 10.39
C ASP A 50 -18.07 -0.29 9.40
N VAL A 51 -16.84 -0.60 8.95
CA VAL A 51 -16.56 -1.76 8.11
C VAL A 51 -16.88 -3.06 8.87
N ALA A 52 -16.45 -3.17 10.14
CA ALA A 52 -16.75 -4.34 10.98
C ALA A 52 -18.26 -4.54 11.16
N HIS A 53 -19.00 -3.47 11.45
CA HIS A 53 -20.45 -3.50 11.56
C HIS A 53 -21.11 -3.93 10.23
N THR A 54 -20.70 -3.34 9.11
CA THR A 54 -21.25 -3.63 7.78
C THR A 54 -21.01 -5.08 7.37
N LEU A 55 -19.80 -5.59 7.60
CA LEU A 55 -19.41 -6.96 7.23
C LEU A 55 -19.84 -8.00 8.27
N LYS A 56 -20.43 -7.58 9.40
CA LYS A 56 -20.80 -8.43 10.54
C LYS A 56 -19.61 -9.24 11.07
N LEU A 57 -18.45 -8.59 11.12
CA LEU A 57 -17.20 -9.13 11.65
C LEU A 57 -16.87 -8.45 12.99
N SER A 58 -16.03 -9.08 13.80
CA SER A 58 -15.45 -8.38 14.94
C SER A 58 -14.43 -7.35 14.44
N LEU A 59 -14.23 -6.27 15.20
CA LEU A 59 -13.18 -5.28 14.93
C LEU A 59 -11.79 -5.92 14.86
N SER A 60 -11.55 -6.96 15.69
CA SER A 60 -10.30 -7.72 15.68
C SER A 60 -10.09 -8.51 14.37
N ALA A 61 -11.15 -9.07 13.79
CA ALA A 61 -11.08 -9.77 12.51
C ALA A 61 -10.76 -8.79 11.38
N VAL A 62 -11.44 -7.63 11.34
CA VAL A 62 -11.16 -6.57 10.36
C VAL A 62 -9.72 -6.07 10.48
N THR A 63 -9.26 -5.78 11.69
CA THR A 63 -7.88 -5.32 11.93
C THR A 63 -6.86 -6.37 11.48
N CYS A 64 -7.10 -7.65 11.77
CA CYS A 64 -6.23 -8.74 11.34
C CYS A 64 -6.18 -8.85 9.81
N GLN A 65 -7.34 -8.85 9.15
CA GLN A 65 -7.42 -8.92 7.68
C GLN A 65 -6.77 -7.71 7.01
N LEU A 66 -6.93 -6.50 7.58
CA LEU A 66 -6.26 -5.29 7.12
C LEU A 66 -4.73 -5.41 7.21
N MET A 67 -4.21 -5.88 8.36
CA MET A 67 -2.77 -6.10 8.53
C MET A 67 -2.23 -7.15 7.55
N CYS A 68 -2.95 -8.26 7.36
CA CYS A 68 -2.59 -9.30 6.39
C CYS A 68 -2.57 -8.74 4.96
N GLY A 69 -3.60 -8.00 4.56
CA GLY A 69 -3.67 -7.39 3.23
C GLY A 69 -2.50 -6.44 2.98
N ARG A 70 -2.18 -5.56 3.93
CA ARG A 70 -1.01 -4.67 3.86
C ARG A 70 0.31 -5.42 3.77
N GLN A 71 0.46 -6.54 4.47
CA GLN A 71 1.65 -7.39 4.40
C GLN A 71 1.80 -8.03 3.02
N THR A 72 0.70 -8.53 2.43
CA THR A 72 0.73 -9.06 1.06
C THR A 72 1.07 -7.98 0.04
N LEU A 73 0.48 -6.78 0.14
CA LEU A 73 0.85 -5.65 -0.73
C LEU A 73 2.34 -5.33 -0.64
N LYS A 74 2.89 -5.28 0.59
CA LYS A 74 4.32 -5.05 0.82
C LYS A 74 5.20 -6.09 0.12
N GLU A 75 4.81 -7.36 0.18
CA GLU A 75 5.51 -8.46 -0.51
C GLU A 75 5.43 -8.32 -2.04
N ARG A 76 4.26 -7.93 -2.58
CA ARG A 76 4.08 -7.68 -4.02
C ARG A 76 4.95 -6.53 -4.51
N PHE A 77 4.97 -5.41 -3.79
CA PHE A 77 5.84 -4.29 -4.12
C PHE A 77 7.33 -4.66 -4.07
N ALA A 78 7.73 -5.48 -3.08
CA ALA A 78 9.10 -5.97 -2.97
C ALA A 78 9.50 -6.92 -4.13
N ALA A 79 8.53 -7.59 -4.77
CA ALA A 79 8.77 -8.41 -5.95
C ALA A 79 8.83 -7.59 -7.25
N MET A 80 8.14 -6.45 -7.32
CA MET A 80 8.06 -5.59 -8.50
C MET A 80 9.22 -4.59 -8.61
N TYR A 81 9.89 -4.25 -7.50
CA TYR A 81 11.04 -3.34 -7.48
C TYR A 81 12.10 -3.77 -6.45
N LEU A 82 13.34 -3.27 -6.61
CA LEU A 82 14.43 -3.32 -5.63
C LEU A 82 14.08 -2.56 -4.33
N VAL A 83 13.05 -3.01 -3.61
CA VAL A 83 12.68 -2.45 -2.31
C VAL A 83 13.76 -2.81 -1.31
N CYS A 84 14.40 -1.81 -0.72
CA CYS A 84 15.33 -2.06 0.35
C CYS A 84 14.55 -2.52 1.59
N PRO A 85 14.84 -3.68 2.19
CA PRO A 85 14.14 -4.14 3.39
C PRO A 85 14.34 -3.22 4.61
N LYS A 86 15.32 -2.32 4.58
CA LYS A 86 15.55 -1.29 5.62
C LYS A 86 14.94 0.08 5.31
N HIS A 87 14.88 0.48 4.04
CA HIS A 87 14.59 1.87 3.66
C HIS A 87 13.34 2.05 2.78
N GLY A 88 12.71 0.97 2.32
CA GLY A 88 11.49 1.06 1.52
C GLY A 88 11.73 1.24 0.02
N LEU A 89 10.72 1.77 -0.67
CA LEU A 89 10.68 1.91 -2.13
C LEU A 89 11.53 3.11 -2.59
N ALA A 90 12.28 2.91 -3.69
CA ALA A 90 13.19 3.83 -4.38
C ALA A 90 14.64 3.95 -3.87
N ALA A 91 15.59 3.71 -4.79
CA ALA A 91 16.99 4.15 -4.80
C ALA A 91 17.85 3.92 -3.54
N CYS A 92 17.81 2.75 -2.88
CA CYS A 92 18.89 2.43 -1.95
C CYS A 92 20.15 1.91 -2.68
N ASP A 93 21.30 2.53 -2.44
CA ASP A 93 22.62 2.01 -2.81
C ASP A 93 23.09 0.82 -1.95
N CYS A 94 22.20 0.28 -1.11
CA CYS A 94 22.41 -0.93 -0.33
C CYS A 94 22.92 -2.12 -1.18
N ASN A 95 22.59 -2.13 -2.48
CA ASN A 95 23.02 -3.17 -3.41
C ASN A 95 24.40 -2.90 -4.05
N GLN A 96 24.95 -1.67 -3.97
CA GLN A 96 26.30 -1.37 -4.45
C GLN A 96 27.37 -1.91 -3.48
N VAL A 97 27.12 -1.87 -2.17
CA VAL A 97 28.06 -2.31 -1.13
C VAL A 97 28.36 -3.82 -1.19
N ASN A 98 27.50 -4.63 -1.82
CA ASN A 98 27.67 -6.09 -1.91
C ASN A 98 28.42 -6.57 -3.17
N ARG A 99 28.66 -5.70 -4.17
CA ARG A 99 29.38 -6.08 -5.40
C ARG A 99 30.89 -5.86 -5.33
N GLU A 100 31.39 -5.09 -4.36
CA GLU A 100 32.82 -4.81 -4.18
C GLU A 100 33.57 -5.89 -3.36
N LYS A 101 32.88 -6.98 -2.98
CA LYS A 101 33.46 -8.11 -2.24
C LYS A 101 33.41 -9.44 -3.01
N THR A 102 33.40 -9.40 -4.35
CA THR A 102 33.66 -10.59 -5.17
C THR A 102 34.99 -10.45 -5.89
#